data_AF-A0A1H9PIU5-F1
#
_entry.id   AF-A0A1H9PIU5-F1
#
_cell.length_a   1.000
_cell.length_b   1.000
_cell.length_c   1.000
_cell.angle_alpha   90.00
_cell.angle_beta   90.00
_cell.angle_gamma   90.00
#
_symmetry.space_group_name_H-M   'P 1'
#
loop_
_entity.id
_entity.type
_entity.pdbx_description
1 polymer ?
#
loop_
_entity_poly.entity_id
_entity_poly.type
_entity_poly.pdbx_seq_one_letter_code
_entity_poly.pdbx_strand_id
1 'polypeptide(L)'
;MRHSPTAIRQFLIEQRLSGLTVAAFCEEHELKVPTFYSWKKKYGEAEASLSEGFCKITPKRERAERSLRLPSGLRLELIGLTTTEIAELILEIDRAHA
;
A
#
# COMPACT_ATOMS: atom_id res chain seq x y z
N MET A 1 -33.25 -19.33 -1.01
CA MET A 1 -33.26 -18.35 -2.11
C MET A 1 -32.13 -18.67 -3.08
N ARG A 2 -32.34 -18.55 -4.40
CA ARG A 2 -31.27 -18.74 -5.39
C ARG A 2 -30.71 -17.37 -5.76
N HIS A 3 -29.47 -17.09 -5.36
CA HIS A 3 -28.78 -15.87 -5.77
C HIS A 3 -28.18 -16.06 -7.17
N SER A 4 -28.20 -15.00 -7.99
CA SER A 4 -27.52 -15.03 -9.28
C SER A 4 -25.99 -15.10 -9.07
N PRO A 5 -25.23 -15.64 -10.03
CA PRO A 5 -23.77 -15.66 -9.94
C PRO A 5 -23.15 -14.28 -9.68
N THR A 6 -23.74 -13.22 -10.25
CA THR A 6 -23.29 -11.83 -10.05
C THR A 6 -23.54 -11.37 -8.62
N ALA A 7 -24.72 -11.63 -8.06
CA ALA A 7 -25.04 -11.29 -6.68
C ALA A 7 -24.13 -12.04 -5.70
N ILE A 8 -23.83 -13.31 -5.97
CA ILE A 8 -22.89 -14.10 -5.16
C ILE A 8 -21.50 -13.47 -5.15
N ARG A 9 -20.98 -13.04 -6.32
CA ARG A 9 -19.68 -12.34 -6.41
C ARG A 9 -19.70 -11.03 -5.63
N GLN A 10 -20.79 -10.29 -5.69
CA GLN A 10 -20.94 -9.03 -4.96
C GLN A 10 -20.85 -9.25 -3.44
N PHE A 11 -21.56 -10.25 -2.89
CA PHE A 11 -21.45 -10.60 -1.48
C PHE A 11 -20.02 -11.00 -1.06
N LEU A 12 -19.28 -11.71 -1.93
CA LEU A 12 -17.88 -12.07 -1.65
C LEU A 12 -16.96 -10.84 -1.59
N ILE A 13 -17.21 -9.84 -2.43
CA ILE A 13 -16.45 -8.57 -2.45
C ILE A 13 -16.81 -7.73 -1.22
N GLU A 14 -18.09 -7.55 -0.94
CA GLU A 14 -18.59 -6.79 0.21
C GLU A 14 -18.10 -7.36 1.53
N GLN A 15 -18.12 -8.69 1.68
CA GLN A 15 -17.58 -9.32 2.88
C GLN A 15 -16.10 -9.01 3.08
N ARG A 16 -15.28 -9.02 2.02
CA ARG A 16 -13.85 -8.66 2.10
C ARG A 16 -13.64 -7.19 2.47
N LEU A 17 -14.46 -6.29 1.94
CA LEU A 17 -14.36 -4.84 2.19
C LEU A 17 -14.92 -4.42 3.55
N SER A 18 -15.89 -5.16 4.09
CA SER A 18 -16.54 -4.86 5.37
C SER A 18 -15.61 -4.99 6.59
N GLY A 19 -14.53 -5.78 6.47
CA GLY A 19 -13.68 -6.13 7.62
C GLY A 19 -14.36 -7.07 8.64
N LEU A 20 -15.61 -7.47 8.40
CA LEU A 20 -16.34 -8.40 9.25
C LEU A 20 -15.86 -9.84 9.06
N THR A 21 -15.98 -10.65 10.11
CA THR A 21 -15.85 -12.09 9.97
C THR A 21 -16.97 -12.64 9.08
N VAL A 22 -16.73 -13.80 8.43
CA VAL A 22 -17.76 -14.44 7.58
C VAL A 22 -19.04 -14.71 8.37
N ALA A 23 -18.94 -15.09 9.65
CA ALA A 23 -20.09 -15.34 10.50
C ALA A 23 -20.93 -14.07 10.73
N ALA A 24 -20.28 -12.96 11.11
CA ALA A 24 -20.95 -11.68 11.33
C ALA A 24 -21.57 -11.13 10.04
N PHE A 25 -20.85 -11.22 8.92
CA PHE A 25 -21.38 -10.81 7.61
C PHE A 25 -22.60 -11.65 7.20
N CYS A 26 -22.56 -12.97 7.44
CA CYS A 26 -23.68 -13.84 7.12
C CYS A 26 -24.90 -13.54 8.00
N GLU A 27 -24.69 -13.18 9.26
CA GLU A 27 -25.76 -12.77 10.17
C GLU A 27 -26.44 -11.48 9.71
N GLU A 28 -25.66 -10.45 9.35
CA GLU A 28 -26.18 -9.15 8.89
C GLU A 28 -26.95 -9.24 7.56
N HIS A 29 -26.53 -10.12 6.66
CA HIS A 29 -27.11 -10.27 5.32
C HIS A 29 -28.08 -11.47 5.20
N GLU A 30 -28.48 -12.07 6.31
CA GLU A 30 -29.37 -13.24 6.38
C GLU A 30 -28.90 -14.44 5.52
N LEU A 31 -27.58 -14.61 5.42
CA LEU A 31 -26.95 -15.69 4.70
C LEU A 31 -26.62 -16.85 5.64
N LYS A 32 -26.58 -18.06 5.08
CA LYS A 32 -26.09 -19.24 5.80
C LYS A 32 -24.58 -19.36 5.60
N VAL A 33 -23.83 -19.40 6.71
CA VAL A 33 -22.36 -19.56 6.70
C VAL A 33 -21.88 -20.72 5.80
N PRO A 34 -22.47 -21.94 5.84
CA PRO A 34 -22.04 -23.02 4.96
C PRO A 34 -22.25 -22.71 3.47
N THR A 35 -23.34 -22.02 3.14
CA THR A 35 -23.66 -21.57 1.79
C THR A 35 -22.63 -20.55 1.32
N PHE A 36 -22.26 -19.60 2.17
CA PHE A 36 -21.23 -18.63 1.87
C PHE A 36 -19.86 -19.29 1.56
N TYR A 37 -19.45 -20.28 2.35
CA TYR A 37 -18.21 -21.03 2.06
C TYR A 37 -18.29 -21.81 0.74
N SER A 38 -19.44 -22.42 0.43
CA SER A 38 -19.64 -23.08 -0.87
C SER A 38 -19.53 -22.11 -2.03
N TRP A 39 -20.01 -20.87 -1.86
CA TRP A 39 -19.87 -19.81 -2.86
C TRP A 39 -18.44 -19.35 -2.99
N LYS A 40 -17.72 -19.16 -1.88
CA LYS A 40 -16.30 -18.80 -1.88
C LYS A 40 -15.47 -19.84 -2.64
N LYS A 41 -15.75 -21.14 -2.44
CA LYS A 41 -15.11 -22.22 -3.21
C LYS A 41 -15.45 -22.17 -4.70
N LYS A 42 -16.73 -21.95 -5.05
CA LYS A 42 -17.19 -22.01 -6.44
C LYS A 42 -16.92 -20.75 -7.28
N TYR A 43 -16.94 -19.58 -6.64
CA TYR A 43 -16.91 -18.27 -7.29
C TYR A 43 -15.73 -17.40 -6.86
N GLY A 44 -15.03 -17.75 -5.78
CA GLY A 44 -13.85 -17.02 -5.29
C GLY A 44 -12.57 -17.28 -6.07
N GLU A 45 -12.52 -18.33 -6.90
CA GLU A 45 -11.33 -18.71 -7.69
C GLU A 45 -11.08 -17.85 -8.93
N ALA A 46 -11.95 -16.87 -9.24
CA ALA A 46 -11.72 -15.97 -10.38
C ALA A 46 -10.58 -14.95 -10.15
N GLU A 47 -10.06 -14.80 -8.93
CA GLU A 47 -8.85 -14.01 -8.65
C GLU A 47 -7.61 -14.87 -8.36
N ALA A 48 -7.72 -16.21 -8.33
CA ALA A 48 -6.60 -17.10 -7.99
C ALA A 48 -5.64 -17.37 -9.18
N SER A 49 -5.89 -16.81 -10.36
CA SER A 49 -4.98 -16.87 -11.51
C SER A 49 -4.10 -15.62 -11.67
N LEU A 50 -4.05 -14.73 -10.66
CA LEU A 50 -3.15 -13.57 -10.63
C LEU A 50 -2.64 -13.30 -9.21
N SER A 51 -1.88 -14.20 -8.61
CA SER A 51 -0.66 -13.85 -7.86
C SER A 51 -0.01 -15.13 -7.37
N GLU A 52 1.16 -15.44 -7.91
CA GLU A 52 2.18 -16.22 -7.23
C GLU A 52 2.28 -15.74 -5.78
N GLY A 53 2.53 -16.65 -4.82
CA GLY A 53 2.51 -16.42 -3.37
C GLY A 53 3.52 -15.40 -2.82
N PHE A 54 4.01 -14.50 -3.67
CA PHE A 54 4.88 -13.39 -3.36
C PHE A 54 4.08 -12.09 -3.41
N CYS A 55 4.00 -11.43 -2.25
CA CYS A 55 3.59 -10.04 -2.20
C CYS A 55 4.73 -9.17 -2.77
N LYS A 56 4.44 -8.39 -3.82
CA LYS A 56 5.41 -7.42 -4.35
C LYS A 56 5.61 -6.29 -3.34
N ILE A 57 6.66 -6.39 -2.54
CA ILE A 57 7.13 -5.31 -1.67
C ILE A 57 7.95 -4.34 -2.52
N THR A 58 7.44 -3.11 -2.67
CA THR A 58 8.24 -2.02 -3.22
C THR A 58 8.92 -1.33 -2.04
N PRO A 59 10.25 -1.44 -1.87
CA PRO A 59 10.94 -0.72 -0.81
C PRO A 59 10.71 0.78 -1.02
N LYS A 60 10.17 1.45 0.00
CA LYS A 60 10.20 2.91 0.03
C LYS A 60 11.66 3.30 0.11
N ARG A 61 12.17 3.97 -0.92
CA ARG A 61 13.52 4.51 -0.91
C ARG A 61 13.55 5.62 0.14
N GLU A 62 14.02 5.29 1.34
CA GLU A 62 14.26 6.30 2.37
C GLU A 62 15.23 7.32 1.80
N ARG A 63 14.80 8.58 1.76
CA ARG A 63 15.66 9.68 1.34
C ARG A 63 16.57 9.97 2.52
N ALA A 64 17.88 9.97 2.29
CA ALA A 64 18.82 10.36 3.34
C ALA A 64 18.51 11.78 3.79
N GLU A 65 18.16 11.94 5.07
CA GLU A 65 18.03 13.23 5.73
C GLU A 65 19.40 13.62 6.29
N ARG A 66 19.85 14.83 5.97
CA ARG A 66 21.18 15.34 6.33
C ARG A 66 21.07 16.80 6.74
N SER A 67 21.81 17.20 7.77
CA SER A 67 21.87 18.60 8.18
C SER A 67 23.24 19.20 7.85
N LEU A 68 23.27 20.33 7.16
CA LEU A 68 24.47 21.16 7.01
C LEU A 68 24.44 22.33 7.99
N ARG A 69 25.59 22.65 8.58
CA ARG A 69 25.76 23.83 9.43
C ARG A 69 26.77 24.77 8.79
N LEU A 70 26.34 26.00 8.51
CA LEU A 70 27.18 27.03 7.92
C LEU A 70 27.98 27.78 8.99
N PRO A 71 29.11 28.42 8.64
CA PRO A 71 29.90 29.25 9.57
C PRO A 71 29.09 30.39 10.21
N SER A 72 28.06 30.90 9.51
CA SER A 72 27.12 31.90 10.04
C SER A 72 26.23 31.39 11.17
N GLY A 73 26.26 30.08 11.46
CA GLY A 73 25.39 29.42 12.43
C GLY A 73 24.07 28.92 11.85
N LEU A 74 23.75 29.25 10.60
CA LEU A 74 22.58 28.75 9.89
C LEU A 74 22.64 27.23 9.70
N ARG A 75 21.49 26.57 9.84
CA ARG A 75 21.33 25.13 9.61
C ARG A 75 20.40 24.89 8.43
N LEU A 76 20.82 24.02 7.51
CA LEU A 76 20.04 23.59 6.35
C LEU A 76 19.72 22.11 6.50
N GLU A 77 18.44 21.77 6.43
CA GLU A 77 17.98 20.39 6.35
C GLU A 77 17.88 19.99 4.87
N LEU A 78 18.59 18.92 4.49
CA LEU A 78 18.69 18.42 3.13
C LEU A 78 18.07 17.03 3.05
N ILE A 79 17.13 16.86 2.14
CA ILE A 79 16.40 15.61 1.95
C ILE A 79 16.70 15.05 0.57
N GLY A 80 17.33 13.86 0.54
CA GLY A 80 17.50 13.10 -0.69
C GLY A 80 18.69 13.49 -1.56
N LEU A 81 19.58 14.36 -1.08
CA LEU A 81 20.86 14.66 -1.74
C LEU A 81 21.96 13.70 -1.28
N THR A 82 22.74 13.22 -2.23
CA THR A 82 23.98 12.46 -2.00
C THR A 82 25.09 13.38 -1.53
N THR A 83 26.20 12.80 -1.04
CA THR A 83 27.35 13.59 -0.57
C THR A 83 27.99 14.38 -1.71
N THR A 84 27.98 13.81 -2.92
CA THR A 84 28.54 14.45 -4.12
C THR A 84 27.70 15.65 -4.55
N GLU A 85 26.37 15.50 -4.63
CA GLU A 85 25.46 16.62 -4.97
C GLU A 85 25.55 17.76 -3.93
N ILE A 86 25.76 17.41 -2.65
CA ILE A 86 26.01 18.40 -1.61
C ILE A 86 27.33 19.14 -1.83
N ALA A 87 28.40 18.43 -2.20
CA ALA A 87 29.68 19.05 -2.50
C ALA A 87 29.60 19.99 -3.72
N GLU A 88 28.89 19.58 -4.77
CA GLU A 88 28.64 20.41 -5.96
C GLU A 88 27.84 21.67 -5.60
N LEU A 89 26.79 21.53 -4.79
CA LEU A 89 25.99 22.66 -4.32
C LEU A 89 26.86 23.67 -3.54
N ILE A 90 27.76 23.19 -2.68
CA ILE A 90 28.67 24.05 -1.92
C ILE A 90 29.62 24.80 -2.86
N LEU A 91 30.17 24.12 -3.87
CA LEU A 91 31.04 24.75 -4.86
C LEU A 91 30.31 25.81 -5.70
N GLU A 92 29.05 25.57 -6.07
CA GLU A 92 28.25 26.57 -6.79
C GLU A 92 27.94 27.81 -5.93
N ILE A 93 27.63 27.61 -4.65
CA ILE A 93 27.39 28.72 -3.72
C ILE A 93 28.65 29.58 -3.59
N ASP A 94 29.83 28.94 -3.46
CA ASP A 94 31.11 29.64 -3.39
C ASP A 94 31.38 30.46 -4.66
N ARG A 95 31.20 29.86 -5.84
CA ARG A 95 31.34 30.56 -7.13
C ARG A 95 30.40 31.75 -7.30
N ALA A 96 29.16 31.64 -6.83
CA ALA A 96 28.16 32.70 -6.97
C ALA A 96 28.40 33.91 -6.04
N HIS A 97 29.24 33.76 -5.01
CA HIS A 97 29.51 34.79 -4.01
C HIS A 97 31.00 35.20 -3.94
N ALA A 98 31.83 34.70 -4.87
CA ALA A 98 33.21 35.13 -5.11
C ALA A 98 33.25 36.32 -6.08
#